data_AF-B7QE00-F1
#
_entry.id   AF-B7QE00-F1
#
_cell.length_a   1.000
_cell.length_b   1.000
_cell.length_c   1.000
_cell.angle_alpha   90.00
_cell.angle_beta   90.00
_cell.angle_gamma   90.00
#
_symmetry.space_group_name_H-M   'P 1'
#
loop_
_entity.id
_entity.type
_entity.pdbx_description
1 polymer ?
#
loop_
_entity_poly.entity_id
_entity_poly.type
_entity_poly.pdbx_seq_one_letter_code
_entity_poly.pdbx_strand_id
1 'polypeptide(L)'
;MIRDLAQFTNGDGQKMFLDLFTQDEKENENPVSTPRDELCFNILVENGGIMRPAVENIFVRKYFDQEAKTEVTQIAGSLHLEFERTLHKFYWMDIDTEAAAIEKLKRLKYKIGFGDKTIDETYIESLYKHLPTFTERTKFPAMFQYIIRNNFLTDLEQLSGLMVKNDATYIDPFGDHMFYDATETALVLPAAYLYRMGFRSGLPPESNFGGLGMIISTAIVSQFGHEALRLVDDKDEEWEHTSSPV
;
A
#
# COMPACT_ATOMS: atom_id res chain seq x y z
N MET A 1 -1.05 17.51 -15.12
CA MET A 1 -0.84 16.64 -16.31
C MET A 1 -0.18 17.36 -17.49
N ILE A 2 -0.79 18.36 -18.15
CA ILE A 2 -0.16 19.04 -19.32
C ILE A 2 1.12 19.80 -18.92
N ARG A 3 1.11 20.50 -17.77
CA ARG A 3 2.30 21.12 -17.15
C ARG A 3 3.44 20.14 -16.97
N ASP A 4 3.13 18.99 -16.40
CA ASP A 4 4.13 18.00 -16.01
C ASP A 4 4.69 17.26 -17.25
N LEU A 5 3.84 17.04 -18.27
CA LEU A 5 4.25 16.52 -19.57
C LEU A 5 5.17 17.48 -20.34
N ALA A 6 5.02 18.80 -20.15
CA ALA A 6 5.85 19.79 -20.81
C ALA A 6 7.33 19.71 -20.40
N GLN A 7 7.63 19.22 -19.18
CA GLN A 7 9.00 18.98 -18.72
C GLN A 7 9.72 17.87 -19.51
N PHE A 8 8.98 17.05 -20.26
CA PHE A 8 9.52 16.00 -21.12
C PHE A 8 9.66 16.42 -22.58
N THR A 9 9.34 17.68 -22.90
CA THR A 9 9.57 18.30 -24.20
C THR A 9 10.90 19.05 -24.21
N ASN A 10 11.54 19.17 -25.38
CA ASN A 10 12.77 19.94 -25.55
C ASN A 10 12.49 21.16 -26.44
N GLY A 11 13.21 22.27 -26.22
CA GLY A 11 13.17 23.47 -27.08
C GLY A 11 12.10 24.48 -26.70
N ASP A 12 11.66 25.30 -27.66
CA ASP A 12 10.79 26.46 -27.42
C ASP A 12 9.44 26.10 -26.79
N GLY A 13 8.93 24.89 -27.03
CA GLY A 13 7.70 24.37 -26.41
C GLY A 13 7.83 24.18 -24.89
N GLN A 14 8.98 23.71 -24.41
CA GLN A 14 9.25 23.57 -22.98
C GLN A 14 9.26 24.94 -22.31
N LYS A 15 9.93 25.91 -22.92
CA LYS A 15 10.03 27.28 -22.42
C LYS A 15 8.67 27.97 -22.41
N MET A 16 7.90 27.86 -23.49
CA MET A 16 6.55 28.42 -23.59
C MET A 16 5.61 27.87 -22.52
N PHE A 17 5.65 26.57 -22.24
CA PHE A 17 4.81 25.96 -21.20
C PHE A 17 5.27 26.34 -19.79
N LEU A 18 6.57 26.32 -19.51
CA LEU A 18 7.10 26.78 -18.22
C LEU A 18 6.77 28.25 -17.98
N ASP A 19 6.86 29.11 -19.01
CA ASP A 19 6.49 30.52 -18.95
C ASP A 19 4.98 30.72 -18.69
N LEU A 20 4.12 29.85 -19.25
CA LEU A 20 2.67 29.88 -19.03
C LEU A 20 2.29 29.51 -17.59
N PHE A 21 2.99 28.55 -16.99
CA PHE A 21 2.72 28.10 -15.62
C PHE A 21 3.46 28.91 -14.55
N THR A 22 4.60 29.52 -14.87
CA THR A 22 5.26 30.50 -13.98
C THR A 22 4.50 31.83 -13.88
N GLN A 23 3.62 32.15 -14.84
CA GLN A 23 2.70 33.28 -14.71
C GLN A 23 1.67 33.04 -13.60
N ASP A 24 1.15 31.82 -13.44
CA ASP A 24 0.27 31.44 -12.32
C ASP A 24 1.04 31.38 -10.98
N GLU A 25 2.30 30.95 -11.00
CA GLU A 25 3.12 30.84 -9.78
C GLU A 25 3.59 32.17 -9.20
N LYS A 26 3.54 33.28 -9.93
CA LYS A 26 3.86 34.61 -9.38
C LYS A 26 2.90 35.07 -8.27
N GLU A 27 1.76 34.39 -8.10
CA GLU A 27 0.87 34.60 -6.95
C GLU A 27 1.24 33.75 -5.71
N ASN A 28 2.15 32.77 -5.83
CA ASN A 28 2.61 31.93 -4.72
C ASN A 28 4.13 32.11 -4.46
N GLU A 29 4.49 32.53 -3.26
CA GLU A 29 5.79 33.09 -2.91
C GLU A 29 7.03 32.15 -2.96
N ASN A 30 6.93 30.91 -3.48
CA ASN A 30 8.10 30.05 -3.76
C ASN A 30 7.74 28.93 -4.76
N PRO A 31 8.07 29.05 -6.05
CA PRO A 31 7.85 27.97 -7.01
C PRO A 31 8.88 26.86 -6.78
N VAL A 32 8.48 25.81 -6.06
CA VAL A 32 9.30 24.60 -5.90
C VAL A 32 9.10 23.74 -7.15
N SER A 33 10.06 23.80 -8.09
CA SER A 33 10.07 22.91 -9.25
C SER A 33 10.51 21.51 -8.80
N THR A 34 9.62 20.52 -8.89
CA THR A 34 9.93 19.12 -8.60
C THR A 34 11.07 18.62 -9.50
N PRO A 35 12.13 18.03 -8.95
CA PRO A 35 13.19 17.39 -9.73
C PRO A 35 12.62 16.38 -10.74
N ARG A 36 13.25 16.28 -11.92
CA ARG A 36 12.74 15.46 -13.03
C ARG A 36 12.64 13.98 -12.68
N ASP A 37 13.59 13.47 -11.90
CA ASP A 37 13.63 12.09 -11.42
C ASP A 37 12.46 11.79 -10.48
N GLU A 38 12.17 12.69 -9.55
CA GLU A 38 10.99 12.59 -8.67
C GLU A 38 9.69 12.65 -9.49
N LEU A 39 9.60 13.53 -10.48
CA LEU A 39 8.44 13.59 -11.37
C LEU A 39 8.26 12.29 -12.16
N CYS A 40 9.34 11.74 -12.73
CA CYS A 40 9.31 10.45 -13.42
C CYS A 40 8.80 9.35 -12.50
N PHE A 41 9.29 9.31 -11.26
CA PHE A 41 8.89 8.31 -10.28
C PHE A 41 7.41 8.43 -9.91
N ASN A 42 6.93 9.65 -9.65
CA ASN A 42 5.54 9.91 -9.31
C ASN A 42 4.59 9.48 -10.44
N ILE A 43 4.93 9.75 -11.70
CA ILE A 43 4.11 9.29 -12.85
C ILE A 43 4.00 7.76 -12.89
N LEU A 44 5.03 7.03 -12.47
CA LEU A 44 5.02 5.58 -12.48
C LEU A 44 4.23 4.98 -11.29
N VAL A 45 4.30 5.61 -10.11
CA VAL A 45 3.97 4.97 -8.82
C VAL A 45 2.83 5.62 -8.05
N GLU A 46 2.55 6.90 -8.23
CA GLU A 46 1.56 7.65 -7.46
C GLU A 46 0.15 7.05 -7.63
N ASN A 47 -0.88 7.61 -6.98
CA ASN A 47 -2.23 7.08 -7.06
C ASN A 47 -2.73 7.08 -8.52
N GLY A 48 -2.90 5.90 -9.13
CA GLY A 48 -3.15 5.74 -10.56
C GLY A 48 -1.90 5.76 -11.46
N GLY A 49 -0.71 5.54 -10.90
CA GLY A 49 0.56 5.48 -11.60
C GLY A 49 0.56 4.45 -12.73
N ILE A 50 1.14 4.83 -13.87
CA ILE A 50 0.94 4.11 -15.14
C ILE A 50 1.61 2.72 -15.17
N MET A 51 2.58 2.47 -14.29
CA MET A 51 3.28 1.18 -14.18
C MET A 51 3.41 0.72 -12.72
N ARG A 52 2.46 1.13 -11.87
CA ARG A 52 2.54 0.92 -10.42
C ARG A 52 2.78 -0.56 -10.02
N PRO A 53 2.03 -1.56 -10.53
CA PRO A 53 2.28 -2.98 -10.20
C PRO A 53 3.71 -3.45 -10.48
N ALA A 54 4.33 -3.00 -11.58
CA ALA A 54 5.73 -3.34 -11.89
C ALA A 54 6.71 -2.74 -10.87
N VAL A 55 6.48 -1.49 -10.47
CA VAL A 55 7.38 -0.83 -9.49
C VAL A 55 7.19 -1.41 -8.09
N GLU A 56 5.95 -1.76 -7.72
CA GLU A 56 5.64 -2.49 -6.48
C GLU A 56 6.41 -3.83 -6.42
N ASN A 57 6.36 -4.63 -7.50
CA ASN A 57 7.11 -5.89 -7.61
C ASN A 57 8.62 -5.69 -7.37
N ILE A 58 9.22 -4.69 -8.03
CA ILE A 58 10.64 -4.36 -7.89
C ILE A 58 10.96 -3.96 -6.44
N PHE A 59 10.10 -3.14 -5.83
CA PHE A 59 10.28 -2.66 -4.47
C PHE A 59 10.27 -3.81 -3.46
N VAL A 60 9.23 -4.65 -3.46
CA VAL A 60 9.10 -5.73 -2.47
C VAL A 60 10.24 -6.73 -2.61
N ARG A 61 10.59 -7.13 -3.84
CA ARG A 61 11.69 -8.08 -4.10
C ARG A 61 13.05 -7.58 -3.63
N LYS A 62 13.25 -6.26 -3.58
CA LYS A 62 14.54 -5.67 -3.21
C LYS A 62 14.63 -5.30 -1.73
N TYR A 63 13.54 -4.86 -1.13
CA TYR A 63 13.56 -4.23 0.20
C TYR A 63 12.78 -4.98 1.26
N PHE A 64 11.76 -5.78 0.91
CA PHE A 64 10.95 -6.52 1.86
C PHE A 64 10.49 -7.84 1.23
N ASP A 65 11.32 -8.87 1.39
CA ASP A 65 11.14 -10.16 0.72
C ASP A 65 10.13 -11.07 1.44
N GLN A 66 9.93 -12.27 0.87
CA GLN A 66 8.99 -13.26 1.40
C GLN A 66 9.40 -13.78 2.77
N GLU A 67 10.70 -13.88 3.06
CA GLU A 67 11.20 -14.35 4.35
C GLU A 67 10.85 -13.35 5.45
N ALA A 68 11.09 -12.05 5.20
CA ALA A 68 10.69 -10.98 6.09
C ALA A 68 9.16 -11.00 6.35
N LYS A 69 8.34 -11.15 5.29
CA LYS A 69 6.88 -11.29 5.41
C LYS A 69 6.50 -12.48 6.32
N THR A 70 7.14 -13.63 6.16
CA THR A 70 6.89 -14.82 6.97
C THR A 70 7.23 -14.58 8.44
N GLU A 71 8.37 -13.99 8.77
CA GLU A 71 8.76 -13.68 10.14
C GLU A 71 7.78 -12.71 10.82
N VAL A 72 7.40 -11.60 10.15
CA VAL A 72 6.39 -10.66 10.69
C VAL A 72 5.05 -11.35 10.93
N THR A 73 4.66 -12.26 10.04
CA THR A 73 3.42 -13.03 10.16
C THR A 73 3.44 -13.95 11.39
N GLN A 74 4.58 -14.59 11.66
CA GLN A 74 4.76 -15.43 12.85
C GLN A 74 4.71 -14.61 14.15
N ILE A 75 5.31 -13.42 14.16
CA ILE A 75 5.27 -12.49 15.29
C ILE A 75 3.82 -12.06 15.55
N ALA A 76 3.11 -11.60 14.51
CA ALA A 76 1.72 -11.19 14.61
C ALA A 76 0.83 -12.33 15.16
N GLY A 77 1.00 -13.55 14.64
CA GLY A 77 0.28 -14.73 15.14
C GLY A 77 0.60 -15.07 16.59
N SER A 78 1.87 -14.94 17.00
CA SER A 78 2.28 -15.19 18.39
C SER A 78 1.64 -14.18 19.36
N LEU A 79 1.62 -12.90 18.97
CA LEU A 79 1.00 -11.83 19.77
C LEU A 79 -0.52 -11.95 19.82
N HIS A 80 -1.14 -12.36 18.72
CA HIS A 80 -2.57 -12.65 18.66
C HIS A 80 -2.96 -13.72 19.69
N LEU A 81 -2.26 -14.84 19.68
CA LEU A 81 -2.50 -15.95 20.61
C LEU A 81 -2.24 -15.54 22.07
N GLU A 82 -1.20 -14.75 22.31
CA GLU A 82 -0.92 -14.29 23.68
C GLU A 82 -1.97 -13.29 24.18
N PHE A 83 -2.51 -12.44 23.30
CA PHE A 83 -3.61 -11.57 23.66
C PHE A 83 -4.89 -12.36 23.95
N GLU A 84 -5.21 -13.41 23.17
CA GLU A 84 -6.31 -14.33 23.46
C GLU A 84 -6.17 -14.95 24.86
N ARG A 85 -4.98 -15.47 25.21
CA ARG A 85 -4.69 -15.98 26.56
C ARG A 85 -4.80 -14.93 27.65
N THR A 86 -4.52 -13.66 27.32
CA THR A 86 -4.60 -12.55 28.26
C THR A 86 -6.05 -12.18 28.54
N LEU A 87 -6.93 -12.19 27.53
CA LEU A 87 -8.37 -11.95 27.70
C LEU A 87 -8.98 -12.92 28.72
N HIS A 88 -8.62 -14.20 28.67
CA HIS A 88 -9.07 -15.22 29.63
C HIS A 88 -8.64 -14.97 31.09
N LYS A 89 -7.67 -14.07 31.33
CA LYS A 89 -7.15 -13.78 32.69
C LYS A 89 -7.77 -12.53 33.31
N PHE A 90 -8.54 -11.75 32.56
CA PHE A 90 -9.13 -10.51 33.05
C PHE A 90 -10.35 -10.77 33.92
N TYR A 91 -10.14 -10.74 35.24
CA TYR A 91 -11.17 -10.98 36.26
C TYR A 91 -12.29 -9.94 36.32
N TRP A 92 -12.16 -8.82 35.62
CA TRP A 92 -13.15 -7.75 35.61
C TRP A 92 -14.23 -7.92 34.54
N MET A 93 -14.01 -8.81 33.55
CA MET A 93 -15.00 -9.11 32.50
C MET A 93 -15.96 -10.20 32.99
N ASP A 94 -17.24 -10.07 32.68
CA ASP A 94 -18.18 -11.17 32.79
C ASP A 94 -18.01 -12.17 31.61
N ILE A 95 -18.66 -13.32 31.73
CA ILE A 95 -18.53 -14.44 30.78
C ILE A 95 -19.00 -14.03 29.38
N ASP A 96 -20.06 -13.25 29.27
CA ASP A 96 -20.64 -12.86 27.99
C ASP A 96 -19.74 -11.86 27.27
N THR A 97 -19.16 -10.91 28.00
CA THR A 97 -18.20 -9.92 27.50
C THR A 97 -16.89 -10.59 27.07
N GLU A 98 -16.38 -11.54 27.85
CA GLU A 98 -15.19 -12.31 27.50
C GLU A 98 -15.41 -13.10 26.19
N ALA A 99 -16.55 -13.79 26.07
CA ALA A 99 -16.89 -14.54 24.86
C ALA A 99 -16.97 -13.63 23.62
N ALA A 100 -17.59 -12.46 23.74
CA ALA A 100 -17.68 -11.48 22.66
C ALA A 100 -16.31 -10.91 22.27
N ALA A 101 -15.44 -10.63 23.25
CA ALA A 101 -14.08 -10.15 23.00
C ALA A 101 -13.24 -11.19 22.25
N ILE A 102 -13.34 -12.46 22.64
CA ILE A 102 -12.66 -13.56 21.95
C ILE A 102 -13.20 -13.74 20.54
N GLU A 103 -14.52 -13.65 20.33
CA GLU A 103 -15.10 -13.74 18.99
C GLU A 103 -14.59 -12.61 18.08
N LYS A 104 -14.55 -11.38 18.61
CA LYS A 104 -13.99 -10.23 17.89
C LYS A 104 -12.53 -10.46 17.54
N LEU A 105 -11.72 -10.93 18.49
CA LEU A 105 -10.31 -11.25 18.25
C LEU A 105 -10.16 -12.31 17.16
N LYS A 106 -10.96 -13.39 17.18
CA LYS A 106 -10.91 -14.46 16.16
C LYS A 106 -11.26 -13.99 14.75
N ARG A 107 -12.05 -12.91 14.62
CA ARG A 107 -12.37 -12.30 13.33
C ARG A 107 -11.26 -11.40 12.80
N LEU A 108 -10.39 -10.90 13.68
CA LEU A 108 -9.29 -10.00 13.33
C LEU A 108 -8.25 -10.72 12.46
N LYS A 109 -8.04 -10.19 11.26
CA LYS A 109 -7.03 -10.67 10.30
C LYS A 109 -5.79 -9.78 10.32
N TYR A 110 -4.70 -10.30 9.76
CA TYR A 110 -3.46 -9.55 9.54
C TYR A 110 -3.09 -9.62 8.06
N LYS A 111 -2.98 -8.45 7.42
CA LYS A 111 -2.52 -8.29 6.04
C LYS A 111 -1.13 -7.67 6.09
N ILE A 112 -0.11 -8.45 5.73
CA ILE A 112 1.30 -8.10 5.97
C ILE A 112 2.07 -7.99 4.66
N GLY A 113 2.78 -6.87 4.49
CA GLY A 113 3.72 -6.60 3.43
C GLY A 113 3.05 -6.28 2.10
N PHE A 114 2.66 -7.34 1.40
CA PHE A 114 2.19 -7.33 0.01
C PHE A 114 1.34 -8.57 -0.30
N GLY A 115 0.49 -8.49 -1.33
CA GLY A 115 -0.31 -9.62 -1.82
C GLY A 115 0.51 -10.59 -2.68
N ASP A 116 0.06 -11.83 -2.84
CA ASP A 116 0.86 -12.86 -3.52
C ASP A 116 1.08 -12.54 -5.00
N LYS A 117 0.10 -11.91 -5.67
CA LYS A 117 0.25 -11.44 -7.05
C LYS A 117 1.30 -10.34 -7.22
N THR A 118 1.61 -9.57 -6.17
CA THR A 118 2.61 -8.50 -6.23
C THR A 118 4.00 -9.04 -6.55
N ILE A 119 4.32 -10.27 -6.13
CA ILE A 119 5.62 -10.92 -6.40
C ILE A 119 5.61 -11.88 -7.59
N ASP A 120 4.44 -12.20 -8.14
CA ASP A 120 4.30 -13.12 -9.28
C ASP A 120 4.71 -12.41 -10.59
N GLU A 121 5.93 -12.67 -11.06
CA GLU A 121 6.45 -12.13 -12.31
C GLU A 121 5.54 -12.44 -13.51
N THR A 122 4.91 -13.62 -13.56
CA THR A 122 4.04 -14.01 -14.67
C THR A 122 2.78 -13.16 -14.70
N TYR A 123 2.21 -12.91 -13.51
CA TYR A 123 1.08 -11.99 -13.37
C TYR A 123 1.47 -10.57 -13.79
N ILE A 124 2.60 -10.06 -13.30
CA ILE A 124 3.08 -8.71 -13.65
C ILE A 124 3.33 -8.59 -15.16
N GLU A 125 4.01 -9.54 -15.78
CA GLU A 125 4.24 -9.55 -17.23
C GLU A 125 2.92 -9.57 -18.02
N SER A 126 1.91 -10.31 -17.53
CA SER A 126 0.60 -10.36 -18.18
C SER A 126 -0.13 -9.01 -18.20
N LEU A 127 0.12 -8.14 -17.21
CA LEU A 127 -0.45 -6.78 -17.16
C LEU A 127 0.15 -5.86 -18.25
N TYR A 128 1.35 -6.16 -18.73
CA TYR A 128 2.12 -5.33 -19.67
C TYR A 128 2.36 -5.99 -21.04
N LYS A 129 1.64 -7.08 -21.33
CA LYS A 129 1.83 -7.89 -22.56
C LYS A 129 1.61 -7.16 -23.88
N HIS A 130 0.90 -6.02 -23.86
CA HIS A 130 0.62 -5.23 -25.07
C HIS A 130 1.67 -4.14 -25.33
N LEU A 131 2.68 -4.00 -24.45
CA LEU A 131 3.75 -3.03 -24.63
C LEU A 131 4.68 -3.43 -25.79
N PRO A 132 5.08 -2.48 -26.65
CA PRO A 132 6.15 -2.70 -27.59
C PRO A 132 7.51 -2.71 -26.88
N THR A 133 8.53 -3.27 -27.52
CA THR A 133 9.91 -3.13 -27.04
C THR A 133 10.35 -1.67 -27.15
N PHE A 134 10.71 -1.06 -26.02
CA PHE A 134 11.30 0.27 -26.01
C PHE A 134 12.80 0.22 -26.33
N THR A 135 13.30 1.28 -26.94
CA THR A 135 14.74 1.47 -27.21
C THR A 135 15.18 2.77 -26.57
N GLU A 136 16.49 2.99 -26.43
CA GLU A 136 17.04 4.26 -25.90
C GLU A 136 16.60 5.50 -26.71
N ARG A 137 16.12 5.31 -27.95
CA ARG A 137 15.61 6.38 -28.82
C ARG A 137 14.15 6.72 -28.56
N THR A 138 13.40 5.84 -27.90
CA THR A 138 11.97 6.05 -27.63
C THR A 138 11.79 7.20 -26.64
N LYS A 139 11.08 8.24 -27.07
CA LYS A 139 10.83 9.42 -26.23
C LYS A 139 9.77 9.12 -25.18
N PHE A 140 9.87 9.80 -24.04
CA PHE A 140 8.93 9.63 -22.93
C PHE A 140 7.46 9.80 -23.33
N PRO A 141 7.05 10.83 -24.11
CA PRO A 141 5.65 10.95 -24.53
C PRO A 141 5.14 9.73 -25.32
N ALA A 142 6.00 9.12 -26.14
CA ALA A 142 5.64 7.92 -26.87
C ALA A 142 5.50 6.72 -25.90
N MET A 143 6.44 6.54 -24.98
CA MET A 143 6.35 5.49 -23.95
C MET A 143 5.07 5.62 -23.13
N PHE A 144 4.77 6.83 -22.65
CA PHE A 144 3.57 7.15 -21.90
C PHE A 144 2.30 6.74 -22.67
N GLN A 145 2.18 7.11 -23.94
CA GLN A 145 1.05 6.74 -24.79
C GLN A 145 0.92 5.22 -24.97
N TYR A 146 2.03 4.50 -25.16
CA TYR A 146 2.01 3.05 -25.24
C TYR A 146 1.55 2.38 -23.94
N ILE A 147 2.00 2.89 -22.80
CA ILE A 147 1.62 2.37 -21.47
C ILE A 147 0.13 2.62 -21.19
N ILE A 148 -0.38 3.82 -21.44
CA ILE A 148 -1.80 4.11 -21.28
C ILE A 148 -2.65 3.21 -22.17
N ARG A 149 -2.23 3.01 -23.44
CA ARG A 149 -2.92 2.09 -24.35
C ARG A 149 -2.88 0.64 -23.85
N ASN A 150 -1.75 0.17 -23.33
CA ASN A 150 -1.64 -1.16 -22.72
C ASN A 150 -2.63 -1.31 -21.56
N ASN A 151 -2.63 -0.37 -20.62
CA ASN A 151 -3.49 -0.44 -19.43
C ASN A 151 -4.97 -0.47 -19.84
N PHE A 152 -5.38 0.37 -20.79
CA PHE A 152 -6.73 0.34 -21.33
C PHE A 152 -7.13 -1.03 -21.92
N LEU A 153 -6.23 -1.67 -22.69
CA LEU A 153 -6.49 -3.00 -23.25
C LEU A 153 -6.58 -4.07 -22.16
N THR A 154 -5.69 -4.02 -21.19
CA THR A 154 -5.68 -4.92 -20.02
C THR A 154 -6.96 -4.78 -19.20
N ASP A 155 -7.44 -3.56 -18.97
CA ASP A 155 -8.68 -3.30 -18.24
C ASP A 155 -9.91 -3.86 -18.98
N LEU A 156 -9.95 -3.74 -20.31
CA LEU A 156 -11.00 -4.35 -21.14
C LEU A 156 -10.99 -5.89 -21.06
N GLU A 157 -9.81 -6.50 -21.02
CA GLU A 157 -9.67 -7.95 -20.84
C GLU A 157 -10.15 -8.40 -19.45
N GLN A 158 -9.89 -7.63 -18.39
CA GLN A 158 -10.41 -7.91 -17.05
C GLN A 158 -11.93 -7.77 -16.97
N LEU A 159 -12.49 -6.74 -17.61
CA LEU A 159 -13.94 -6.52 -17.66
C LEU A 159 -14.67 -7.62 -18.45
N SER A 160 -14.07 -8.11 -19.53
CA SER A 160 -14.61 -9.23 -20.32
C SER A 160 -14.42 -10.61 -19.66
N GLY A 161 -13.71 -10.68 -18.53
CA GLY A 161 -13.42 -11.92 -17.82
C GLY A 161 -12.32 -12.78 -18.47
N LEU A 162 -11.61 -12.25 -19.46
CA LEU A 162 -10.45 -12.89 -20.10
C LEU A 162 -9.19 -12.84 -19.24
N MET A 163 -9.21 -12.02 -18.18
CA MET A 163 -8.13 -11.89 -17.20
C MET A 163 -8.68 -11.96 -15.77
N VAL A 164 -7.86 -12.46 -14.83
CA VAL A 164 -8.22 -12.54 -13.41
C VAL A 164 -8.44 -11.14 -12.84
N LYS A 165 -9.62 -10.89 -12.25
CA LYS A 165 -9.99 -9.62 -11.59
C LYS A 165 -9.09 -9.29 -10.40
N ASN A 166 -9.20 -8.04 -9.94
CA ASN A 166 -8.53 -7.47 -8.76
C ASN A 166 -8.40 -8.46 -7.60
N ASP A 167 -7.22 -8.46 -7.00
CA ASP A 167 -6.83 -9.38 -5.95
C ASP A 167 -7.40 -8.91 -4.61
N ALA A 168 -8.28 -9.71 -4.00
CA ALA A 168 -8.77 -9.47 -2.64
C ALA A 168 -7.63 -9.47 -1.60
N THR A 169 -6.47 -10.03 -1.95
CA THR A 169 -5.26 -10.03 -1.11
C THR A 169 -4.34 -8.84 -1.36
N TYR A 170 -4.71 -7.90 -2.24
CA TYR A 170 -3.92 -6.71 -2.49
C TYR A 170 -3.70 -5.91 -1.19
N ILE A 171 -2.46 -5.46 -1.04
CA ILE A 171 -1.99 -4.56 0.01
C ILE A 171 -1.12 -3.57 -0.73
N ASP A 172 -1.36 -2.28 -0.57
CA ASP A 172 -0.48 -1.24 -1.10
C ASP A 172 0.90 -1.35 -0.41
N PRO A 173 1.95 -1.82 -1.11
CA PRO A 173 3.25 -2.02 -0.47
C PRO A 173 3.92 -0.71 -0.10
N PHE A 174 3.52 0.41 -0.72
CA PHE A 174 4.09 1.73 -0.47
C PHE A 174 3.44 2.47 0.70
N GLY A 175 2.41 1.89 1.32
CA GLY A 175 1.76 2.47 2.50
C GLY A 175 2.79 2.82 3.58
N ASP A 176 2.69 4.03 4.09
CA ASP A 176 3.68 4.61 4.99
C ASP A 176 3.31 4.44 6.47
N HIS A 177 2.16 3.85 6.78
CA HIS A 177 1.72 3.54 8.14
C HIS A 177 0.89 2.26 8.16
N MET A 178 0.78 1.66 9.35
CA MET A 178 -0.17 0.59 9.62
C MET A 178 -1.55 1.18 9.90
N PHE A 179 -2.60 0.49 9.46
CA PHE A 179 -3.98 0.91 9.69
C PHE A 179 -4.91 -0.29 9.88
N TYR A 180 -6.12 -0.03 10.38
CA TYR A 180 -7.19 -1.02 10.48
C TYR A 180 -8.17 -0.85 9.32
N ASP A 181 -8.38 -1.91 8.55
CA ASP A 181 -9.41 -2.02 7.53
C ASP A 181 -10.68 -2.62 8.16
N ALA A 182 -11.67 -1.78 8.39
CA ALA A 182 -12.95 -2.19 8.96
C ALA A 182 -13.74 -3.12 8.04
N THR A 183 -13.61 -2.96 6.71
CA THR A 183 -14.37 -3.75 5.74
C THR A 183 -13.93 -5.21 5.74
N GLU A 184 -12.63 -5.45 5.88
CA GLU A 184 -12.06 -6.79 5.94
C GLU A 184 -11.84 -7.30 7.38
N THR A 185 -12.07 -6.44 8.38
CA THR A 185 -11.72 -6.68 9.79
C THR A 185 -10.24 -7.09 9.91
N ALA A 186 -9.34 -6.27 9.35
CA ALA A 186 -7.93 -6.61 9.22
C ALA A 186 -7.01 -5.48 9.69
N LEU A 187 -5.94 -5.82 10.41
CA LEU A 187 -4.79 -4.93 10.58
C LEU A 187 -3.89 -5.07 9.35
N VAL A 188 -3.65 -3.95 8.66
CA VAL A 188 -2.85 -3.88 7.45
C VAL A 188 -1.50 -3.24 7.76
N LEU A 189 -0.42 -3.98 7.48
CA LEU A 189 0.96 -3.58 7.70
C LEU A 189 1.71 -3.57 6.37
N PRO A 190 1.80 -2.43 5.67
CA PRO A 190 2.49 -2.32 4.39
C PRO A 190 3.99 -2.64 4.46
N ALA A 191 4.54 -3.13 3.34
CA ALA A 191 5.97 -3.45 3.22
C ALA A 191 6.88 -2.24 3.47
N ALA A 192 6.55 -1.06 2.92
CA ALA A 192 7.35 0.15 3.09
C ALA A 192 7.37 0.64 4.54
N TYR A 193 6.24 0.57 5.25
CA TYR A 193 6.19 0.83 6.68
C TYR A 193 7.12 -0.10 7.47
N LEU A 194 7.02 -1.41 7.25
CA LEU A 194 7.87 -2.42 7.92
C LEU A 194 9.36 -2.20 7.62
N TYR A 195 9.71 -1.96 6.36
CA TYR A 195 11.08 -1.65 5.94
C TYR A 195 11.61 -0.36 6.61
N ARG A 196 10.80 0.70 6.67
CA ARG A 196 11.18 1.98 7.29
C ARG A 196 11.42 1.86 8.79
N MET A 197 10.70 0.95 9.45
CA MET A 197 10.94 0.60 10.86
C MET A 197 12.23 -0.21 11.07
N GLY A 198 12.95 -0.54 9.99
CA GLY A 198 14.19 -1.30 10.04
C GLY A 198 13.99 -2.81 10.11
N PHE A 199 12.77 -3.31 9.92
CA PHE A 199 12.52 -4.74 9.89
C PHE A 199 13.17 -5.38 8.66
N ARG A 200 13.91 -6.46 8.88
CA ARG A 200 14.56 -7.31 7.87
C ARG A 200 14.56 -8.74 8.39
N SER A 201 14.57 -9.73 7.49
CA SER A 201 14.73 -11.13 7.88
C SER A 201 16.07 -11.36 8.60
N GLY A 202 16.10 -12.33 9.51
CA GLY A 202 17.31 -12.73 10.22
C GLY A 202 17.76 -11.81 11.35
N LEU A 203 16.93 -10.84 11.76
CA LEU A 203 17.18 -10.07 12.98
C LEU A 203 16.99 -10.93 14.24
N PRO A 204 17.74 -10.67 15.33
CA PRO A 204 17.54 -11.38 16.59
C PRO A 204 16.08 -11.25 17.08
N PRO A 205 15.47 -12.34 17.62
CA PRO A 205 14.08 -12.31 18.06
C PRO A 205 13.76 -11.17 19.02
N GLU A 206 14.69 -10.81 19.91
CA GLU A 206 14.51 -9.74 20.90
C GLU A 206 14.33 -8.36 20.24
N SER A 207 15.03 -8.11 19.13
CA SER A 207 14.91 -6.86 18.38
C SER A 207 13.56 -6.79 17.66
N ASN A 208 13.15 -7.92 17.08
CA ASN A 208 11.87 -8.05 16.39
C ASN A 208 10.69 -7.90 17.36
N PHE A 209 10.69 -8.61 18.49
CA PHE A 209 9.61 -8.52 19.48
C PHE A 209 9.58 -7.18 20.21
N GLY A 210 10.73 -6.55 20.46
CA GLY A 210 10.78 -5.25 21.14
C GLY A 210 10.11 -4.14 20.33
N GLY A 211 10.55 -3.92 19.09
CA GLY A 211 10.03 -2.84 18.24
C GLY A 211 8.70 -3.20 17.59
N LEU A 212 8.74 -4.15 16.66
CA LEU A 212 7.57 -4.55 15.88
C LEU A 212 6.48 -5.17 16.77
N GLY A 213 6.88 -5.96 17.78
CA GLY A 213 5.90 -6.57 18.68
C GLY A 213 5.11 -5.55 19.50
N MET A 214 5.77 -4.51 20.04
CA MET A 214 5.07 -3.41 20.72
C MET A 214 4.04 -2.72 19.83
N ILE A 215 4.39 -2.45 18.58
CA ILE A 215 3.52 -1.77 17.61
C ILE A 215 2.31 -2.64 17.27
N ILE A 216 2.53 -3.92 16.94
CA ILE A 216 1.43 -4.85 16.62
C ILE A 216 0.53 -5.05 17.84
N SER A 217 1.09 -5.26 19.03
CA SER A 217 0.31 -5.42 20.26
C SER A 217 -0.53 -4.19 20.57
N THR A 218 0.03 -2.99 20.42
CA THR A 218 -0.70 -1.72 20.62
C THR A 218 -1.88 -1.63 19.67
N ALA A 219 -1.69 -2.01 18.40
CA ALA A 219 -2.75 -2.00 17.40
C ALA A 219 -3.83 -3.08 17.64
N ILE A 220 -3.47 -4.25 18.16
CA ILE A 220 -4.45 -5.25 18.57
C ILE A 220 -5.29 -4.72 19.73
N VAL A 221 -4.64 -4.20 20.77
CA VAL A 221 -5.31 -3.69 21.99
C VAL A 221 -6.20 -2.49 21.67
N SER A 222 -5.80 -1.61 20.75
CA SER A 222 -6.61 -0.46 20.36
C SER A 222 -7.98 -0.86 19.78
N GLN A 223 -8.10 -2.07 19.20
CA GLN A 223 -9.37 -2.63 18.74
C GLN A 223 -10.34 -3.00 19.88
N PHE A 224 -9.91 -2.95 21.13
CA PHE A 224 -10.73 -3.23 22.32
C PHE A 224 -10.88 -2.00 23.22
N GLY A 225 -10.41 -0.83 22.76
CA GLY A 225 -10.62 0.45 23.43
C GLY A 225 -12.07 0.95 23.34
N HIS A 226 -12.35 2.02 24.08
CA HIS A 226 -13.69 2.60 24.20
C HIS A 226 -14.34 2.95 22.84
N GLU A 227 -13.56 3.38 21.86
CA GLU A 227 -14.04 3.76 20.53
C GLU A 227 -14.32 2.52 19.65
N ALA A 228 -13.47 1.50 19.73
CA ALA A 228 -13.57 0.30 18.90
C ALA A 228 -14.69 -0.66 19.33
N LEU A 229 -15.20 -0.55 20.57
CA LEU A 229 -16.36 -1.31 21.05
C LEU A 229 -17.68 -0.86 20.40
N ARG A 230 -17.75 0.33 19.80
CA ARG A 230 -18.95 0.82 19.09
C ARG A 230 -19.09 0.29 17.67
N LEU A 231 -17.96 -0.04 17.03
CA LEU A 231 -17.89 -0.36 15.59
C LEU A 231 -18.35 -1.79 15.22
N VAL A 232 -18.84 -2.59 16.17
CA VAL A 232 -19.32 -3.94 15.87
C VAL A 232 -20.68 -3.92 15.16
N ASP A 233 -21.47 -2.85 15.34
CA ASP A 233 -22.83 -2.71 14.77
C ASP A 233 -22.92 -1.81 13.52
N ASP A 234 -21.92 -0.96 13.22
CA ASP A 234 -22.01 -0.01 12.10
C ASP A 234 -21.52 -0.61 10.77
N LYS A 235 -22.26 -1.59 10.25
CA LYS A 235 -22.09 -2.05 8.86
C LYS A 235 -22.69 -1.10 7.82
N ASP A 236 -23.39 -0.05 8.23
CA ASP A 236 -24.31 0.69 7.34
C ASP A 236 -24.17 2.21 7.31
N GLU A 237 -23.12 2.83 7.88
CA GLU A 237 -22.93 4.29 7.71
C GLU A 237 -21.76 4.59 6.78
N GLU A 238 -22.00 5.47 5.81
CA GLU A 238 -21.01 6.04 4.90
C GLU A 238 -19.94 6.77 5.72
N TRP A 239 -18.66 6.39 5.57
CA TRP A 239 -17.56 7.16 6.17
C TRP A 239 -16.61 7.67 5.09
N GLU A 240 -16.74 8.97 4.84
CA GLU A 240 -15.71 9.82 4.28
C GLU A 240 -14.40 9.66 5.08
N HIS A 241 -13.30 9.48 4.36
CA HIS A 241 -11.90 9.73 4.74
C HIS A 241 -11.60 9.94 6.24
N THR A 242 -11.64 8.87 7.04
CA THR A 242 -10.99 8.86 8.35
C THR A 242 -10.14 7.60 8.52
N SER A 243 -9.16 7.44 7.64
CA SER A 243 -7.95 6.69 7.96
C SER A 243 -7.25 7.41 9.12
N SER A 244 -7.60 7.04 10.35
CA SER A 244 -6.87 7.49 11.53
C SER A 244 -5.57 6.68 11.63
N PRO A 245 -4.39 7.31 11.54
CA PRO A 245 -3.14 6.62 11.81
C PRO A 245 -3.11 6.18 13.28
N VAL A 246 -2.65 4.95 13.52
CA VAL A 246 -2.34 4.43 14.87
C VAL A 246 -1.00 4.99 15.33
#